data_AF-E0PC20-F1
#
_entry.id   AF-E0PC20-F1
#
_cell.length_a   1.000
_cell.length_b   1.000
_cell.length_c   1.000
_cell.angle_alpha   90.00
_cell.angle_beta   90.00
_cell.angle_gamma   90.00
#
_symmetry.space_group_name_H-M   'P 1'
#
loop_
_entity.id
_entity.type
_entity.pdbx_description
1 polymer ?
#
loop_
_entity_poly.entity_id
_entity_poly.type
_entity_poly.pdbx_seq_one_letter_code
_entity_poly.pdbx_strand_id
1 'polypeptide(L)'
;MMNLVIIGAQASGKMTIGQEIEKMTNMTLFHNHDSIDFVRRFMEYGSISTELIRKIRMNFFEAFAQSNKPLIFTVVIDFNDSNDIEKM
;
A
#
# COMPACT_ATOMS: atom_id res chain seq x y z
N MET A 1 10.77 -13.34 -8.98
CA MET A 1 9.83 -13.14 -7.85
C MET A 1 8.77 -12.17 -8.33
N MET A 2 7.49 -12.46 -8.10
CA MET A 2 6.39 -11.64 -8.63
C MET A 2 5.76 -10.87 -7.49
N ASN A 3 5.67 -9.55 -7.64
CA ASN A 3 4.92 -8.66 -6.75
C ASN A 3 3.68 -8.17 -7.49
N LEU A 4 2.61 -7.87 -6.77
CA LEU A 4 1.36 -7.35 -7.32
C LEU A 4 1.06 -6.00 -6.69
N VAL A 5 0.83 -4.99 -7.53
CA VAL A 5 0.32 -3.68 -7.08
C VAL A 5 -1.07 -3.49 -7.66
N ILE A 6 -2.05 -3.25 -6.80
CA ILE A 6 -3.45 -3.01 -7.17
C ILE A 6 -3.78 -1.54 -6.91
N ILE A 7 -4.09 -0.82 -7.98
CA ILE A 7 -4.37 0.62 -7.93
C ILE A 7 -5.83 0.88 -8.28
N GLY A 8 -6.43 1.91 -7.70
CA GLY A 8 -7.80 2.30 -8.00
C GLY A 8 -8.42 3.26 -6.97
N ALA A 9 -9.51 3.91 -7.37
CA ALA A 9 -10.22 4.91 -6.58
C ALA A 9 -10.60 4.41 -5.18
N GLN A 10 -10.79 5.31 -4.22
CA GLN A 10 -11.21 4.94 -2.87
C GLN A 10 -12.45 4.04 -2.89
N ALA A 11 -12.49 3.03 -2.02
CA ALA A 11 -13.57 2.04 -1.93
C ALA A 11 -13.86 1.20 -3.21
N SER A 12 -12.98 1.18 -4.22
CA SER A 12 -13.16 0.40 -5.45
C SER A 12 -13.01 -1.14 -5.33
N GLY A 13 -12.94 -1.70 -4.12
CA GLY A 13 -12.82 -3.16 -3.91
C GLY A 13 -11.38 -3.74 -3.96
N LYS A 14 -10.34 -2.91 -4.10
CA LYS A 14 -8.92 -3.36 -4.15
C LYS A 14 -8.51 -4.24 -2.98
N MET A 15 -8.97 -3.89 -1.77
CA MET A 15 -8.66 -4.63 -0.55
C MET A 15 -9.26 -6.04 -0.61
N THR A 16 -10.53 -6.15 -1.03
CA THR A 16 -11.21 -7.43 -1.23
C THR A 16 -10.48 -8.29 -2.26
N ILE A 17 -10.10 -7.72 -3.40
CA ILE A 17 -9.31 -8.43 -4.42
C ILE A 17 -7.97 -8.91 -3.84
N GLY A 18 -7.25 -8.03 -3.13
CA GLY A 18 -5.98 -8.38 -2.48
C GLY A 18 -6.12 -9.54 -1.47
N GLN A 19 -7.19 -9.55 -0.68
CA GLN A 19 -7.48 -10.62 0.28
C GLN A 19 -7.78 -11.96 -0.43
N GLU A 20 -8.52 -11.94 -1.53
CA GLU A 20 -8.77 -13.18 -2.29
C GLU A 20 -7.51 -13.72 -2.96
N ILE A 21 -6.62 -12.85 -3.46
CA ILE A 21 -5.33 -13.27 -4.02
C ILE A 21 -4.41 -13.81 -2.93
N GLU A 22 -4.38 -13.19 -1.75
CA GLU A 22 -3.61 -13.68 -0.60
C GLU A 22 -4.03 -15.10 -0.19
N LYS A 23 -5.33 -15.42 -0.19
CA LYS A 23 -5.83 -16.77 0.09
C LYS A 23 -5.39 -17.83 -0.93
N MET A 24 -5.17 -17.43 -2.18
CA MET A 24 -4.88 -18.34 -3.31
C MET A 24 -3.38 -18.46 -3.61
N THR A 25 -2.54 -17.67 -2.95
CA THR A 25 -1.10 -17.57 -3.25
C THR A 25 -0.29 -17.63 -1.95
N ASN A 26 1.04 -17.54 -2.06
CA ASN A 26 1.94 -17.38 -0.92
C ASN A 26 2.34 -15.90 -0.69
N MET A 27 1.63 -14.97 -1.32
CA MET A 27 1.90 -13.53 -1.22
C MET A 27 1.28 -12.96 0.05
N THR A 28 1.90 -11.94 0.62
CA THR A 28 1.33 -11.22 1.77
C THR A 28 0.69 -9.92 1.31
N LEU A 29 -0.53 -9.63 1.79
CA LEU A 29 -1.19 -8.37 1.57
C LEU A 29 -0.69 -7.29 2.53
N PHE A 30 -0.29 -6.15 1.96
CA PHE A 30 -0.04 -4.91 2.68
C PHE A 30 -0.84 -3.81 1.99
N HIS A 31 -1.98 -3.42 2.55
CA HIS A 31 -2.82 -2.40 1.93
C HIS A 31 -2.43 -0.99 2.38
N ASN A 32 -2.73 0.02 1.57
CA ASN A 32 -2.46 1.44 1.85
C ASN A 32 -2.77 1.84 3.31
N HIS A 33 -3.89 1.34 3.82
CA HIS A 33 -4.40 1.62 5.16
C HIS A 33 -3.53 1.07 6.29
N ASP A 34 -2.73 0.02 6.10
CA ASP A 34 -1.94 -0.59 7.19
C ASP A 34 -0.94 0.44 7.76
N SER A 35 -0.20 1.10 6.86
CA SER A 35 0.75 2.14 7.25
C SER A 35 0.07 3.42 7.74
N ILE A 36 -1.05 3.83 7.13
CA ILE A 36 -1.78 5.05 7.50
C ILE A 36 -2.38 4.89 8.89
N ASP A 37 -3.13 3.81 9.11
CA ASP A 37 -3.85 3.57 10.36
C ASP A 37 -2.87 3.28 11.50
N PHE A 38 -1.75 2.61 11.24
CA PHE A 38 -0.69 2.44 12.22
C PHE A 38 -0.16 3.78 12.73
N VAL A 39 0.25 4.69 11.83
CA VAL A 39 0.79 6.00 12.23
C VAL A 39 -0.28 6.85 12.92
N ARG A 40 -1.52 6.81 12.43
CA ARG A 40 -2.64 7.57 12.98
C ARG A 40 -3.06 7.17 14.40
N ARG A 41 -2.63 6.01 14.89
CA ARG A 41 -2.79 5.63 16.31
C ARG A 41 -1.96 6.49 17.26
N PHE A 42 -0.89 7.12 16.78
CA PHE A 42 0.08 7.83 17.62
C PHE A 42 0.17 9.32 17.32
N MET A 43 -0.22 9.77 16.13
CA MET A 43 -0.19 11.18 15.75
C MET A 43 -1.25 11.54 14.72
N GLU A 44 -1.65 12.82 14.71
CA GLU A 44 -2.58 13.35 13.72
C GLU A 44 -1.98 13.34 12.30
N TYR A 45 -2.88 13.38 11.31
CA TYR A 45 -2.47 13.41 9.91
C TYR A 45 -1.94 14.80 9.53
N GLY A 46 -0.72 14.86 8.99
CA GLY A 46 -0.04 16.07 8.56
C GLY A 46 1.27 15.75 7.83
N SER A 47 2.08 16.75 7.51
CA SER A 47 3.32 16.57 6.75
C SER A 47 4.29 15.57 7.38
N ILE A 48 4.47 15.63 8.70
CA ILE A 48 5.36 14.74 9.45
C ILE A 48 4.84 13.29 9.39
N SER A 49 3.55 13.07 9.64
CA SER A 49 2.97 11.72 9.60
C SER A 49 3.00 11.15 8.18
N THR A 50 2.75 11.96 7.15
CA THR A 50 2.81 11.56 5.75
C THR A 50 4.20 11.07 5.36
N GLU A 51 5.24 11.80 5.78
CA GLU A 51 6.62 11.37 5.55
C GLU A 51 6.96 10.09 6.32
N LEU A 52 6.46 9.93 7.56
CA LEU A 52 6.62 8.70 8.32
C LEU A 52 5.92 7.50 7.67
N ILE A 53 4.68 7.67 7.20
CA ILE A 53 3.92 6.66 6.46
C ILE A 53 4.70 6.21 5.22
N ARG A 54 5.28 7.15 4.47
CA ARG A 54 6.11 6.87 3.29
C ARG A 54 7.35 6.05 3.67
N LYS A 55 8.07 6.44 4.73
CA LYS A 55 9.24 5.70 5.22
C LYS A 55 8.91 4.28 5.67
N ILE A 56 7.84 4.11 6.46
CA ILE A 56 7.39 2.79 6.92
C ILE A 56 7.08 1.89 5.72
N ARG A 57 6.38 2.43 4.72
CA ARG A 57 6.03 1.70 3.50
C ARG A 57 7.25 1.25 2.72
N MET A 58 8.21 2.15 2.50
CA MET A 58 9.45 1.80 1.79
C MET A 58 10.26 0.76 2.56
N ASN A 59 10.42 0.92 3.87
CA ASN A 59 11.12 -0.06 4.71
C ASN A 59 10.43 -1.43 4.68
N PHE A 60 9.10 -1.47 4.64
CA PHE A 60 8.34 -2.70 4.51
C PHE A 60 8.61 -3.39 3.16
N PHE A 61 8.59 -2.62 2.07
CA PHE A 61 8.94 -3.14 0.74
C PHE A 61 10.36 -3.69 0.68
N GLU A 62 11.34 -2.96 1.24
CA GLU A 62 12.73 -3.39 1.31
C GLU A 62 12.88 -4.69 2.11
N ALA A 63 12.22 -4.82 3.26
CA ALA A 63 12.26 -6.02 4.08
C ALA A 63 11.68 -7.25 3.33
N PHE A 64 10.60 -7.07 2.57
CA PHE A 64 10.03 -8.14 1.75
C PHE A 64 10.95 -8.54 0.59
N ALA A 65 11.54 -7.56 -0.09
CA ALA A 65 12.50 -7.80 -1.15
C ALA A 65 13.74 -8.56 -0.64
N GLN A 66 14.31 -8.15 0.50
CA GLN A 66 15.47 -8.81 1.12
C GLN A 66 15.16 -10.21 1.63
N SER A 67 13.95 -10.44 2.14
CA SER A 67 13.51 -11.76 2.62
C SER A 67 12.98 -12.69 1.53
N ASN A 68 13.04 -12.26 0.27
CA ASN A 68 12.61 -13.04 -0.88
C ASN A 68 11.13 -13.50 -0.79
N LYS A 69 10.29 -12.66 -0.17
CA LYS A 69 8.86 -12.88 0.01
C LYS A 69 8.05 -12.02 -0.96
N PRO A 70 7.06 -12.59 -1.67
CA PRO A 70 6.24 -11.83 -2.59
C PRO A 70 5.18 -11.00 -1.86
N LEU A 71 4.88 -9.82 -2.40
CA LEU A 71 3.99 -8.83 -1.79
C LEU A 71 2.81 -8.47 -2.71
N ILE A 72 1.63 -8.34 -2.12
CA ILE A 72 0.48 -7.64 -2.71
C ILE A 72 0.39 -6.28 -2.03
N PHE A 73 0.43 -5.21 -2.81
CA PHE A 73 0.27 -3.85 -2.30
C PHE A 73 -0.96 -3.20 -2.93
N THR A 74 -1.79 -2.53 -2.13
CA THR A 74 -2.92 -1.75 -2.66
C THR A 74 -2.71 -0.26 -2.40
N VAL A 75 -3.05 0.58 -3.38
CA VAL A 75 -2.92 2.03 -3.27
C VAL A 75 -4.10 2.74 -3.91
N VAL A 76 -4.47 3.88 -3.33
CA VAL A 76 -5.52 4.74 -3.85
C VAL A 76 -4.91 5.64 -4.92
N ILE A 77 -5.66 5.84 -5.99
CA ILE A 77 -5.43 6.91 -6.96
C ILE A 77 -6.68 7.79 -7.02
N ASP A 78 -6.50 9.10 -7.06
CA ASP A 78 -7.55 10.02 -7.50
C ASP A 78 -7.42 10.27 -9.00
N PHE A 79 -8.29 9.63 -9.79
CA PHE A 79 -8.31 9.79 -11.24
C PHE A 79 -8.73 11.20 -11.71
N ASN A 80 -9.18 12.08 -10.81
CA ASN A 80 -9.45 13.47 -11.13
C ASN A 80 -8.27 14.40 -10.78
N ASP A 81 -7.27 13.93 -10.05
CA ASP A 81 -6.06 14.71 -9.76
C ASP A 81 -4.97 14.38 -10.79
N SER A 82 -4.63 15.36 -11.62
CA SER A 82 -3.58 15.21 -12.62
C SER A 82 -2.21 14.89 -12.00
N ASN A 83 -1.96 15.32 -10.75
CA ASN A 83 -0.71 14.97 -10.05
C ASN A 83 -0.61 13.48 -9.76
N ASP A 84 -1.74 12.83 -9.48
CA ASP A 84 -1.82 11.40 -9.21
C ASP A 84 -1.65 10.60 -10.50
N ILE A 85 -2.08 11.14 -11.65
CA ILE A 85 -1.94 10.50 -12.97
C ILE A 85 -0.55 10.70 -13.57
N GLU A 86 -0.02 11.93 -13.56
CA GLU A 86 1.27 12.26 -14.21
C GLU A 86 2.47 11.62 -13.50
N LYS A 87 2.31 11.23 -12.23
CA LYS A 87 3.37 10.63 -11.40
C LYS A 87 3.29 9.10 -11.30
N MET A 88 2.36 8.47 -12.01
CA MET A 88 2.35 7.01 -12.22
C MET A 88 3.44 6.58 -13.19
#